data_AF-R1F5Y3-F1
#
_entry.id   AF-R1F5Y3-F1
#
_cell.length_a   1.000
_cell.length_b   1.000
_cell.length_c   1.000
_cell.angle_alpha   90.00
_cell.angle_beta   90.00
_cell.angle_gamma   90.00
#
_symmetry.space_group_name_H-M   'P 1'
#
loop_
_entity.id
_entity.type
_entity.pdbx_description
1 polymer ?
#
loop_
_entity_poly.entity_id
_entity_poly.type
_entity_poly.pdbx_seq_one_letter_code
_entity_poly.pdbx_strand_id
1 'polypeptide(L)'
;MRAFLVLAALATSSALKVADPATKVATKVPAAKLPSSAASALALRGGGVVSGSVWLKSFSAFMGMYAVGFVLAPATVIEQNFDTPYDKYHLFISRLSGIAFLTLIYTFSTMETAAAVPIALTMACLTAVFGPIYAELKLETKPAHKMAFLMAPLIVSGFLAL
;
A
#
# COMPACT_ATOMS: atom_id res chain seq x y z
N MET A 1 -4.25 -21.70 -11.09
CA MET A 1 -5.11 -20.48 -11.14
C MET A 1 -6.21 -20.46 -10.07
N ARG A 2 -6.87 -21.58 -9.73
CA ARG A 2 -7.96 -21.59 -8.70
C ARG A 2 -7.49 -21.31 -7.26
N ALA A 3 -6.24 -21.62 -6.91
CA ALA A 3 -5.69 -21.37 -5.56
C ALA A 3 -5.36 -19.89 -5.27
N PHE A 4 -5.09 -19.06 -6.30
CA PHE A 4 -4.79 -17.64 -6.13
C PHE A 4 -6.04 -16.79 -5.83
N LEU A 5 -7.22 -17.23 -6.28
CA LEU A 5 -8.50 -16.56 -5.99
C LEU A 5 -8.94 -16.74 -4.53
N VAL A 6 -8.56 -17.84 -3.88
CA VAL A 6 -8.95 -18.14 -2.50
C VAL A 6 -8.13 -17.32 -1.49
N LEU A 7 -6.84 -17.10 -1.76
CA LEU A 7 -5.98 -16.27 -0.90
C LEU A 7 -6.28 -14.76 -1.03
N ALA A 8 -6.68 -14.29 -2.21
CA ALA A 8 -7.16 -12.92 -2.39
C ALA A 8 -8.49 -12.66 -1.65
N ALA A 9 -9.36 -13.68 -1.54
CA ALA A 9 -10.61 -13.59 -0.80
C ALA A 9 -10.44 -13.62 0.73
N LEU A 10 -9.38 -14.25 1.25
CA LEU A 10 -9.10 -14.28 2.69
C LEU A 10 -8.46 -12.98 3.21
N ALA A 11 -7.82 -12.19 2.33
CA ALA A 11 -7.33 -10.86 2.67
C ALA A 11 -8.45 -9.79 2.72
N THR A 12 -9.58 -10.02 2.03
CA THR A 12 -10.73 -9.10 2.02
C THR A 12 -11.77 -9.39 3.10
N SER A 13 -11.76 -10.57 3.73
CA SER A 13 -12.72 -10.90 4.79
C SER A 13 -12.60 -10.03 6.05
N SER A 14 -11.44 -9.40 6.30
CA SER A 14 -11.28 -8.42 7.39
C SER A 14 -11.75 -7.00 7.02
N ALA A 15 -11.99 -6.73 5.74
CA ALA A 15 -12.54 -5.45 5.26
C ALA A 15 -14.08 -5.44 5.20
N LEU A 16 -14.71 -6.62 5.19
CA LEU A 16 -16.16 -6.80 5.08
C LEU A 16 -16.94 -6.64 6.41
N LYS A 17 -16.27 -6.41 7.54
CA LYS A 17 -16.94 -6.19 8.84
C LYS A 17 -17.17 -4.72 9.21
N VAL A 18 -16.97 -3.79 8.28
CA VAL A 18 -17.38 -2.38 8.46
C VAL A 18 -18.72 -2.18 7.75
N ALA A 19 -19.78 -2.78 8.28
CA ALA A 19 -21.15 -2.49 7.89
C ALA A 19 -21.91 -2.07 9.14
N ASP A 20 -21.97 -0.75 9.36
CA ASP A 20 -22.96 -0.13 10.25
C ASP A 20 -24.20 0.18 9.39
N PRO A 21 -25.44 -0.17 9.80
CA PRO A 21 -26.59 -0.10 8.93
C PRO A 21 -27.28 1.26 9.05
N ALA A 22 -26.99 2.19 8.14
CA ALA A 22 -27.94 3.24 7.76
C ALA A 22 -27.42 4.07 6.58
N THR A 23 -27.74 3.65 5.35
CA THR A 23 -27.66 4.55 4.20
C THR A 23 -28.99 4.53 3.46
N LYS A 24 -29.95 5.34 3.94
CA LYS A 24 -31.03 5.83 3.07
C LYS A 24 -30.49 7.04 2.31
N VAL A 25 -30.60 6.95 1.00
CA VAL A 25 -30.26 7.95 -0.02
C VAL A 25 -31.05 9.25 0.21
N ALA A 26 -30.38 10.42 0.14
CA ALA A 26 -30.75 11.51 -0.78
C ALA A 26 -29.94 12.81 -0.59
N THR A 27 -29.72 13.46 -1.74
CA THR A 27 -29.60 14.91 -2.00
C THR A 27 -28.31 15.68 -1.74
N LYS A 28 -27.92 16.43 -2.78
CA LYS A 28 -26.87 17.46 -2.83
C LYS A 28 -26.97 18.42 -1.63
N VAL A 29 -25.91 18.51 -0.83
CA VAL A 29 -25.73 19.53 0.22
C VAL A 29 -24.37 20.21 -0.03
N PRO A 30 -24.24 21.53 0.15
CA PRO A 30 -23.00 22.27 -0.14
C PRO A 30 -21.88 21.76 0.76
N ALA A 31 -20.63 21.82 0.29
CA ALA A 31 -19.45 21.42 1.05
C ALA A 31 -19.47 22.07 2.45
N ALA A 32 -19.84 21.26 3.45
CA ALA A 32 -19.94 21.70 4.82
C ALA A 32 -18.54 22.06 5.32
N LYS A 33 -18.33 23.34 5.65
CA LYS A 33 -17.14 23.73 6.41
C LYS A 33 -17.23 23.05 7.77
N LEU A 34 -16.23 22.21 8.06
CA LEU A 34 -16.09 21.52 9.34
C LEU A 34 -16.25 22.51 10.51
N PRO A 35 -17.07 22.20 11.52
CA PRO A 35 -17.16 23.05 12.71
C PRO A 35 -15.80 23.09 13.42
N SER A 36 -15.42 24.26 13.93
CA SER A 36 -14.08 24.51 14.50
C SER A 36 -13.71 23.61 15.68
N SER A 37 -14.71 22.95 16.31
CA SER A 37 -14.52 21.95 17.36
C SER A 37 -13.98 20.60 16.87
N ALA A 38 -14.24 20.20 15.62
CA ALA A 38 -13.74 18.95 15.05
C ALA A 38 -12.24 19.04 14.68
N ALA A 39 -11.80 20.21 14.23
CA ALA A 39 -10.39 20.48 13.92
C ALA A 39 -9.53 20.62 15.19
N SER A 40 -10.09 21.15 16.28
CA SER A 40 -9.39 21.27 17.57
C SER A 40 -9.24 19.92 18.30
N ALA A 41 -10.17 18.98 18.10
CA ALA A 41 -10.08 17.62 18.64
C ALA A 41 -9.09 16.70 17.89
N LEU A 42 -8.88 16.96 16.59
CA LEU A 42 -7.85 16.30 15.77
C LEU A 42 -6.44 16.81 16.13
N ALA A 43 -6.31 18.12 16.34
CA ALA A 43 -5.07 18.81 16.70
C ALA A 43 -4.54 18.46 18.10
N LEU A 44 -5.38 18.00 19.02
CA LEU A 44 -4.97 17.56 20.36
C LEU A 44 -4.42 16.12 20.43
N ARG A 45 -4.54 15.33 19.34
CA ARG A 45 -4.29 13.87 19.33
C ARG A 45 -3.24 13.39 18.34
N GLY A 46 -2.60 14.31 17.60
CA GLY A 46 -1.62 13.95 16.57
C GLY A 46 -2.19 13.04 15.48
N GLY A 47 -3.47 13.20 15.13
CA GLY A 47 -4.18 12.32 14.21
C GLY A 47 -4.54 13.01 12.91
N GLY A 48 -4.11 12.43 11.79
CA GLY A 48 -4.50 12.86 10.46
C GLY A 48 -5.99 12.64 10.15
N VAL A 49 -6.45 13.24 9.04
CA VAL A 49 -7.82 13.07 8.50
C VAL A 49 -8.09 11.60 8.13
N VAL A 50 -7.05 10.82 7.85
CA VAL A 50 -7.08 9.39 7.59
C VAL A 50 -6.61 8.63 8.83
N SER A 51 -7.29 7.53 9.17
CA SER A 51 -6.84 6.65 10.25
C SER A 51 -5.49 6.00 9.91
N GLY A 52 -4.45 6.33 10.69
CA GLY A 52 -3.10 5.79 10.52
C GLY A 52 -3.04 4.26 10.55
N SER A 53 -3.86 3.61 11.38
CA SER A 53 -3.90 2.14 11.45
C SER A 53 -4.53 1.49 10.22
N VAL A 54 -5.56 2.13 9.64
CA VAL A 54 -6.19 1.70 8.39
C VAL A 54 -5.23 1.92 7.23
N TRP A 55 -4.58 3.08 7.19
CA TRP A 55 -3.58 3.38 6.18
C TRP A 55 -2.40 2.40 6.23
N LEU A 56 -1.84 2.14 7.42
CA LEU A 56 -0.70 1.24 7.59
C LEU A 56 -1.04 -0.20 7.16
N LYS A 57 -2.25 -0.68 7.46
CA LYS A 57 -2.74 -1.98 6.97
C LYS A 57 -2.88 -2.01 5.46
N SER A 58 -3.38 -0.94 4.86
CA SER A 58 -3.56 -0.82 3.41
C SER A 58 -2.23 -0.79 2.68
N PHE A 59 -1.28 0.01 3.18
CA PHE A 59 0.11 0.04 2.70
C PHE A 59 0.78 -1.32 2.84
N SER A 60 0.65 -1.96 4.01
CA SER A 60 1.22 -3.29 4.28
C SER A 60 0.66 -4.36 3.35
N ALA A 61 -0.65 -4.32 3.06
CA ALA A 61 -1.26 -5.25 2.11
C ALA A 61 -0.75 -5.03 0.69
N PHE A 62 -0.68 -3.77 0.25
CA PHE A 62 -0.17 -3.41 -1.08
C PHE A 62 1.28 -3.86 -1.27
N MET A 63 2.17 -3.49 -0.34
CA MET A 63 3.58 -3.88 -0.39
C MET A 63 3.76 -5.38 -0.17
N GLY A 64 2.93 -5.99 0.68
CA GLY A 64 2.96 -7.42 0.99
C GLY A 64 2.65 -8.27 -0.22
N MET A 65 1.70 -7.88 -1.07
CA MET A 65 1.41 -8.60 -2.31
C MET A 65 2.64 -8.67 -3.25
N TYR A 66 3.34 -7.55 -3.44
CA TYR A 66 4.59 -7.52 -4.21
C TYR A 66 5.68 -8.35 -3.54
N ALA A 67 5.86 -8.23 -2.23
CA ALA A 67 6.87 -8.95 -1.48
C ALA A 67 6.66 -10.47 -1.54
N VAL A 68 5.42 -10.95 -1.36
CA VAL A 68 5.06 -12.37 -1.53
C VAL A 68 5.33 -12.82 -2.97
N GLY A 69 4.97 -12.02 -3.97
CA GLY A 69 5.26 -12.30 -5.37
C GLY A 69 6.76 -12.47 -5.63
N PHE A 70 7.59 -11.58 -5.08
CA PHE A 70 9.05 -11.66 -5.23
C PHE A 70 9.67 -12.89 -4.55
N VAL A 71 9.07 -13.42 -3.49
CA VAL A 71 9.56 -14.66 -2.84
C VAL A 71 9.11 -15.91 -3.62
N LEU A 72 7.81 -15.99 -3.91
CA LEU A 72 7.17 -17.23 -4.38
C LEU A 72 7.14 -17.36 -5.90
N ALA A 73 6.99 -16.26 -6.63
CA ALA A 73 6.87 -16.22 -8.08
C ALA A 73 7.64 -15.06 -8.74
N PRO A 74 8.95 -14.88 -8.45
CA PRO A 74 9.70 -13.72 -8.94
C PRO A 74 9.75 -13.59 -10.47
N ALA A 75 9.81 -14.69 -11.22
CA ALA A 75 9.73 -14.66 -12.68
C ALA A 75 8.45 -13.97 -13.16
N THR A 76 7.29 -14.35 -12.59
CA THR A 76 6.01 -13.73 -12.92
C THR A 76 6.01 -12.23 -12.63
N VAL A 77 6.55 -11.80 -11.49
CA VAL A 77 6.60 -10.37 -11.16
C VAL A 77 7.50 -9.62 -12.15
N ILE A 78 8.71 -10.11 -12.42
CA ILE A 78 9.64 -9.41 -13.31
C ILE A 78 9.13 -9.38 -14.75
N GLU A 79 8.72 -10.52 -15.30
CA GLU A 79 8.30 -10.63 -16.71
C GLU A 79 6.99 -9.90 -17.00
N GLN A 80 6.12 -9.73 -16.00
CA GLN A 80 4.91 -8.91 -16.15
C GLN A 80 5.21 -7.41 -16.20
N ASN A 81 6.20 -6.96 -15.44
CA ASN A 81 6.49 -5.53 -15.27
C ASN A 81 7.55 -5.01 -16.27
N PHE A 82 8.45 -5.87 -16.75
CA PHE A 82 9.60 -5.46 -17.56
C PHE A 82 9.74 -6.31 -18.83
N ASP A 83 10.28 -5.69 -19.87
CA ASP A 83 10.72 -6.37 -21.09
C ASP A 83 12.19 -6.78 -20.98
N THR A 84 12.48 -7.66 -20.03
CA THR A 84 13.82 -8.17 -19.76
C THR A 84 13.80 -9.68 -19.57
N PRO A 85 14.79 -10.43 -20.08
CA PRO A 85 14.93 -11.84 -19.77
C PRO A 85 15.13 -12.06 -18.27
N TYR A 86 14.29 -12.92 -17.69
CA TYR A 86 14.46 -13.34 -16.30
C TYR A 86 15.67 -14.26 -16.15
N ASP A 87 16.56 -13.96 -15.19
CA ASP A 87 17.78 -14.72 -14.95
C ASP A 87 18.02 -15.05 -13.47
N LYS A 88 19.16 -15.69 -13.18
CA LYS A 88 19.54 -16.10 -11.82
C LYS A 88 19.77 -14.92 -10.87
N TYR A 89 20.16 -13.75 -11.37
CA TYR A 89 20.38 -12.57 -10.54
C TYR A 89 19.03 -11.94 -10.17
N HIS A 90 18.09 -11.87 -11.12
CA HIS A 90 16.71 -11.48 -10.84
C HIS A 90 16.07 -12.39 -9.80
N LEU A 91 16.28 -13.71 -9.89
CA LEU A 91 15.82 -14.66 -8.87
C LEU A 91 16.38 -14.36 -7.48
N PHE A 92 17.70 -14.22 -7.38
CA PHE A 92 18.39 -13.96 -6.13
C PHE A 92 17.92 -12.64 -5.50
N ILE A 93 17.97 -11.54 -6.26
CA ILE A 93 17.66 -10.21 -5.74
C ILE A 93 16.18 -10.06 -5.39
N SER A 94 15.29 -10.67 -6.18
CA SER A 94 13.85 -10.62 -5.90
C SER A 94 13.54 -11.35 -4.59
N ARG A 95 14.05 -12.56 -4.38
CA ARG A 95 13.80 -13.31 -3.14
C ARG A 95 14.34 -12.58 -1.92
N LEU A 96 15.56 -12.05 -2.01
CA LEU A 96 16.15 -11.28 -0.92
C LEU A 96 15.32 -10.04 -0.60
N SER A 97 14.92 -9.28 -1.63
CA SER A 97 14.08 -8.09 -1.47
C SER A 97 12.73 -8.44 -0.88
N GLY A 98 12.06 -9.49 -1.39
CA GLY A 98 10.78 -9.95 -0.88
C GLY A 98 10.82 -10.33 0.60
N ILE A 99 11.86 -11.06 1.03
CA ILE A 99 12.07 -11.39 2.46
C ILE A 99 12.29 -10.11 3.29
N ALA A 100 13.08 -9.15 2.80
CA ALA A 100 13.28 -7.88 3.48
C ALA A 100 11.97 -7.09 3.64
N PHE A 101 11.16 -6.97 2.58
CA PHE A 101 9.86 -6.30 2.64
C PHE A 101 8.87 -7.00 3.57
N LEU A 102 8.80 -8.33 3.55
CA LEU A 102 7.95 -9.09 4.47
C LEU A 102 8.38 -8.89 5.93
N THR A 103 9.68 -8.84 6.19
CA THR A 103 10.24 -8.58 7.52
C THR A 103 9.86 -7.17 7.98
N LEU A 104 10.00 -6.15 7.13
CA LEU A 104 9.59 -4.77 7.44
C LEU A 104 8.09 -4.66 7.73
N ILE A 105 7.25 -5.32 6.93
CA ILE A 105 5.80 -5.35 7.15
C ILE A 105 5.46 -6.01 8.48
N TYR A 106 6.12 -7.13 8.81
CA TYR A 106 5.98 -7.76 10.12
C TYR A 106 6.40 -6.81 11.25
N THR A 107 7.53 -6.12 11.10
CA THR A 107 7.98 -5.12 12.08
C THR A 107 6.93 -4.04 12.28
N PHE A 108 6.37 -3.44 11.21
CA PHE A 108 5.29 -2.46 11.32
C PHE A 108 4.06 -2.99 12.07
N SER A 109 3.74 -4.28 11.93
CA SER A 109 2.62 -4.90 12.64
C SER A 109 2.83 -5.02 14.15
N THR A 110 4.09 -4.92 14.61
CA THR A 110 4.46 -4.98 16.03
C THR A 110 4.73 -3.61 16.66
N MET A 111 4.81 -2.56 15.84
CA MET A 111 5.08 -1.20 16.28
C MET A 111 3.81 -0.44 16.66
N GLU A 112 3.95 0.57 17.52
CA GLU A 112 2.88 1.55 17.71
C GLU A 112 2.62 2.31 16.41
N THR A 113 1.33 2.54 16.11
CA THR A 113 0.91 3.18 14.85
C THR A 113 1.54 4.56 14.67
N ALA A 114 1.65 5.35 15.74
CA ALA A 114 2.23 6.68 15.70
C ALA A 114 3.70 6.69 15.26
N ALA A 115 4.45 5.63 15.56
CA ALA A 115 5.83 5.47 15.10
C ALA A 115 5.91 4.81 13.72
N ALA A 116 5.03 3.84 13.44
CA ALA A 116 5.08 3.06 12.20
C ALA A 116 4.65 3.86 10.97
N VAL A 117 3.62 4.70 11.07
CA VAL A 117 3.09 5.48 9.94
C VAL A 117 4.14 6.39 9.29
N PRO A 118 4.87 7.26 10.01
CA PRO A 118 5.88 8.11 9.37
C PRO A 118 6.99 7.31 8.70
N ILE A 119 7.45 6.21 9.31
CA ILE A 119 8.50 5.35 8.73
C ILE A 119 8.00 4.68 7.44
N ALA A 120 6.80 4.08 7.49
CA ALA A 120 6.18 3.46 6.34
C ALA A 120 5.89 4.47 5.22
N LEU A 121 5.52 5.71 5.56
CA LEU A 121 5.28 6.76 4.58
C LEU A 121 6.58 7.22 3.91
N THR A 122 7.66 7.40 4.68
CA THR A 122 8.99 7.66 4.11
C THR A 122 9.39 6.55 3.16
N MET A 123 9.20 5.29 3.57
CA MET A 123 9.46 4.13 2.73
C MET A 123 8.60 4.12 1.46
N ALA A 124 7.31 4.48 1.54
CA ALA A 124 6.42 4.57 0.38
C ALA A 124 6.93 5.60 -0.63
N CYS A 125 7.31 6.80 -0.17
CA CYS A 125 7.86 7.85 -1.01
C CYS A 125 9.16 7.43 -1.68
N LEU A 126 10.11 6.85 -0.93
CA LEU A 126 11.38 6.37 -1.49
C LEU A 126 11.15 5.23 -2.49
N THR A 127 10.24 4.31 -2.17
CA THR A 127 9.90 3.20 -3.07
C THR A 127 9.30 3.73 -4.37
N ALA A 128 8.39 4.72 -4.32
CA ALA A 128 7.80 5.30 -5.53
C ALA A 128 8.87 5.95 -6.43
N VAL A 129 9.83 6.68 -5.85
CA VAL A 129 10.91 7.35 -6.59
C VAL A 129 11.87 6.34 -7.21
N PHE A 130 12.45 5.45 -6.40
CA PHE A 130 13.48 4.52 -6.86
C PHE A 130 12.94 3.26 -7.54
N GLY A 131 11.65 2.96 -7.36
CA GLY A 131 10.95 1.86 -8.00
C GLY A 131 10.25 2.32 -9.28
N PRO A 132 8.92 2.57 -9.26
CA PRO A 132 8.16 2.77 -10.48
C PRO A 132 8.55 4.01 -11.28
N ILE A 133 8.88 5.14 -10.63
CA ILE A 133 9.28 6.36 -11.35
C ILE A 133 10.62 6.15 -12.05
N TYR A 134 11.64 5.67 -11.32
CA TYR A 134 12.94 5.37 -11.91
C TYR A 134 12.82 4.36 -13.06
N ALA A 135 12.07 3.28 -12.85
CA ALA A 135 11.83 2.24 -13.84
C ALA A 135 11.20 2.79 -15.13
N GLU A 136 10.12 3.57 -15.06
CA GLU A 136 9.49 4.15 -16.27
C GLU A 136 10.41 5.12 -17.01
N LEU A 137 11.35 5.78 -16.31
CA LEU A 137 12.26 6.74 -16.93
C LEU A 137 13.52 6.09 -17.51
N LYS A 138 13.88 4.88 -17.10
CA LYS A 138 15.20 4.29 -17.35
C LYS A 138 15.20 2.85 -17.85
N LEU A 139 14.09 2.14 -17.72
CA LEU A 139 13.96 0.72 -18.06
C LEU A 139 12.81 0.51 -19.05
N GLU A 140 12.87 -0.61 -19.76
CA GLU A 140 11.82 -1.06 -20.66
C GLU A 140 10.67 -1.68 -19.85
N THR A 141 9.69 -0.86 -19.48
CA THR A 141 8.52 -1.30 -18.72
C THR A 141 7.39 -1.80 -19.62
N LYS A 142 6.60 -2.74 -19.09
CA LYS A 142 5.36 -3.23 -19.70
C LYS A 142 4.15 -2.50 -19.10
N PRO A 143 2.99 -2.50 -19.77
CA PRO A 143 1.80 -1.80 -19.28
C PRO A 143 1.38 -2.18 -17.84
N ALA A 144 1.60 -3.43 -17.42
CA ALA A 144 1.28 -3.87 -16.06
C ALA A 144 2.12 -3.16 -14.98
N HIS A 145 3.32 -2.66 -15.31
CA HIS A 145 4.14 -1.87 -14.37
C HIS A 145 3.44 -0.60 -13.90
N LYS A 146 2.53 -0.05 -14.72
CA LYS A 146 1.76 1.14 -14.35
C LYS A 146 0.85 0.92 -13.14
N MET A 147 0.52 -0.32 -12.80
CA MET A 147 -0.24 -0.65 -11.59
C MET A 147 0.52 -0.26 -10.31
N ALA A 148 1.86 -0.17 -10.36
CA ALA A 148 2.65 0.31 -9.23
C ALA A 148 2.34 1.78 -8.89
N PHE A 149 1.80 2.59 -9.81
CA PHE A 149 1.36 3.96 -9.53
C PHE A 149 0.07 4.06 -8.70
N LEU A 150 -0.61 2.93 -8.41
CA LEU A 150 -1.60 2.89 -7.33
C LEU A 150 -0.98 3.22 -5.95
N MET A 151 0.34 3.24 -5.85
CA MET A 151 1.05 3.79 -4.69
C MET A 151 0.84 5.31 -4.51
N ALA A 152 0.52 6.07 -5.56
CA ALA A 152 0.31 7.52 -5.47
C ALA A 152 -0.85 7.91 -4.52
N PRO A 153 -2.08 7.36 -4.66
CA PRO A 153 -3.14 7.64 -3.69
C PRO A 153 -2.82 7.11 -2.28
N LEU A 154 -2.02 6.04 -2.16
CA LEU A 154 -1.51 5.57 -0.86
C LEU A 154 -0.56 6.59 -0.22
N ILE A 155 0.35 7.20 -0.97
CA ILE A 155 1.25 8.24 -0.45
C ILE A 155 0.44 9.47 -0.02
N VAL A 156 -0.49 9.94 -0.85
CA VAL A 156 -1.34 11.09 -0.51
C VAL A 156 -2.14 10.81 0.77
N SER A 157 -2.83 9.67 0.85
CA SER A 157 -3.57 9.29 2.05
C SER A 157 -2.69 9.04 3.27
N GLY A 158 -1.41 8.72 3.08
CA GLY A 158 -0.45 8.56 4.17
C GLY A 158 -0.01 9.89 4.77
N PHE A 159 0.20 10.91 3.94
CA PHE A 159 0.39 12.27 4.45
C PHE A 159 -0.84 12.78 5.21
N LEU A 160 -2.05 12.39 4.77
CA LEU A 160 -3.28 12.68 5.48
C LEU A 160 -3.48 11.81 6.74
N ALA A 161 -2.61 10.83 6.98
CA ALA A 161 -2.66 9.94 8.15
C ALA A 161 -1.64 10.29 9.24
N LEU A 162 -0.73 11.22 8.95
CA LEU A 162 0.10 11.95 9.94
C LEU A 162 -0.73 13.03 10.62
#